data_AF-A0A850BHW5-F1
#
_entry.id   AF-A0A850BHW5-F1
#
_cell.length_a   1.000
_cell.length_b   1.000
_cell.length_c   1.000
_cell.angle_alpha   90.00
_cell.angle_beta   90.00
_cell.angle_gamma   90.00
#
_symmetry.space_group_name_H-M   'P 1'
#
loop_
_entity.id
_entity.type
_entity.pdbx_description
1 polymer ?
#
loop_
_entity_poly.entity_id
_entity_poly.type
_entity_poly.pdbx_seq_one_letter_code
_entity_poly.pdbx_strand_id
1 'polypeptide(L)'
;MNMHKNLLPRFLLVAGLAVAALGCGSQSKEPPAPNGSAGDAKTETPPPAPTTEGTGGIQCSEESRKAEMCTQQYDPVCADVDTGVRCVTAPCPQASERKTFSNACVACQEPKVIGYRKGSCEGGEKATQ
;
A
#
# COMPACT_ATOMS: atom_id res chain seq x y z
N MET A 1 -58.21 -9.79 -3.37
CA MET A 1 -59.14 -8.66 -3.47
C MET A 1 -58.54 -7.47 -2.72
N ASN A 2 -58.49 -6.31 -3.40
CA ASN A 2 -58.37 -4.94 -2.89
C ASN A 2 -57.04 -4.55 -2.20
N MET A 3 -56.05 -3.99 -2.92
CA MET A 3 -55.93 -2.60 -3.40
C MET A 3 -55.99 -1.55 -2.28
N HIS A 4 -54.83 -1.02 -1.88
CA HIS A 4 -54.72 0.37 -1.44
C HIS A 4 -53.72 1.09 -2.35
N LYS A 5 -54.31 1.94 -3.19
CA LYS A 5 -53.71 2.78 -4.22
C LYS A 5 -53.14 4.07 -3.59
N ASN A 6 -52.07 4.56 -4.21
CA ASN A 6 -51.77 5.97 -4.49
C ASN A 6 -51.86 7.00 -3.36
N LEU A 7 -50.70 7.57 -2.99
CA LEU A 7 -50.62 9.01 -2.76
C LEU A 7 -49.23 9.56 -3.08
N LEU A 8 -49.04 9.96 -4.35
CA LEU A 8 -47.97 10.87 -4.77
C LEU A 8 -48.41 12.32 -4.48
N PRO A 9 -47.56 13.18 -3.87
CA PRO A 9 -47.75 14.60 -3.97
C PRO A 9 -47.14 15.10 -5.29
N ARG A 10 -48.03 15.60 -6.15
CA ARG A 10 -47.72 16.46 -7.28
C ARG A 10 -47.00 17.72 -6.79
N PHE A 11 -45.69 17.82 -6.97
CA PHE A 11 -45.01 19.12 -7.05
C PHE A 11 -44.70 19.41 -8.51
N LEU A 12 -45.67 20.08 -9.14
CA LEU A 12 -45.59 20.69 -10.46
C LEU A 12 -45.12 22.14 -10.31
N LEU A 13 -44.36 22.60 -11.32
CA LEU A 13 -44.05 23.99 -11.71
C LEU A 13 -42.93 24.67 -10.89
N VAL A 14 -41.95 25.41 -11.45
CA VAL A 14 -41.79 25.97 -12.81
C VAL A 14 -40.37 26.54 -13.01
N ALA A 15 -39.95 26.57 -14.28
CA ALA A 15 -38.89 27.36 -14.93
C ALA A 15 -37.45 27.20 -14.39
N GLY A 16 -36.44 26.88 -15.19
CA GLY A 16 -36.24 27.32 -16.57
C GLY A 16 -35.17 28.40 -16.58
N LEU A 17 -33.91 28.00 -16.75
CA LEU A 17 -32.85 28.86 -17.26
C LEU A 17 -31.87 27.98 -18.04
N ALA A 18 -32.02 28.05 -19.36
CA ALA A 18 -31.06 27.57 -20.33
C ALA A 18 -29.84 28.51 -20.38
N VAL A 19 -28.87 28.16 -21.25
CA VAL A 19 -27.67 28.91 -21.67
C VAL A 19 -26.42 28.53 -20.87
N ALA A 20 -25.28 28.12 -21.43
CA ALA A 20 -24.85 27.79 -22.79
C ALA A 20 -23.44 27.18 -22.74
N ALA A 21 -23.01 26.74 -23.93
CA ALA A 21 -21.64 26.79 -24.43
C ALA A 21 -20.73 25.58 -24.22
N LEU A 22 -20.29 25.10 -25.38
CA LEU A 22 -19.17 24.21 -25.63
C LEU A 22 -17.89 24.71 -24.96
N GLY A 23 -17.08 23.78 -24.48
CA GLY A 23 -15.70 24.07 -24.11
C GLY A 23 -14.98 22.86 -23.53
N CYS A 24 -14.45 21.99 -24.39
CA CYS A 24 -13.34 21.12 -23.99
C CYS A 24 -12.09 22.00 -23.90
N GLY A 25 -11.51 22.13 -22.71
CA GLY A 25 -10.35 22.98 -22.46
C GLY A 25 -9.51 22.43 -21.31
N SER A 26 -8.58 21.53 -21.64
CA SER A 26 -7.42 21.21 -20.80
C SER A 26 -6.57 22.46 -20.65
N GLN A 27 -6.30 22.88 -19.41
CA GLN A 27 -5.19 23.77 -19.09
C GLN A 27 -4.77 23.55 -17.65
N SER A 28 -3.71 22.77 -17.48
CA SER A 28 -2.88 22.72 -16.29
C SER A 28 -2.33 24.12 -16.04
N LYS A 29 -2.57 24.68 -14.86
CA LYS A 29 -1.85 25.85 -14.38
C LYS A 29 -1.34 25.56 -12.98
N GLU A 30 -0.04 25.29 -12.92
CA GLU A 30 0.72 25.11 -11.70
C GLU A 30 0.56 26.33 -10.76
N PRO A 31 0.44 26.11 -9.45
CA PRO A 31 0.52 27.19 -8.47
C PRO A 31 1.98 27.70 -8.35
N PRO A 32 2.18 29.02 -8.18
CA PRO A 32 3.51 29.58 -7.97
C PRO A 32 4.06 29.20 -6.59
N ALA A 33 5.31 28.77 -6.57
CA ALA A 33 6.09 28.57 -5.36
C ALA A 33 6.24 29.89 -4.57
N PRO A 34 6.11 29.89 -3.24
CA PRO A 34 6.66 30.94 -2.41
C PRO A 34 8.17 30.71 -2.18
N ASN A 35 8.96 31.69 -2.59
CA ASN A 35 10.39 31.80 -2.29
C ASN A 35 10.62 32.17 -0.83
N GLY A 36 11.46 31.37 -0.16
CA GLY A 36 12.54 31.84 0.72
C GLY A 36 12.18 32.35 2.13
N SER A 37 12.62 31.59 3.13
CA SER A 37 13.32 32.20 4.26
C SER A 37 14.50 31.33 4.66
N ALA A 38 15.66 31.97 4.72
CA ALA A 38 16.93 31.39 5.08
C ALA A 38 16.93 30.90 6.55
N GLY A 39 17.58 29.77 6.80
CA GLY A 39 17.81 29.25 8.14
C GLY A 39 18.42 27.86 8.11
N ASP A 40 19.74 27.85 8.24
CA ASP A 40 20.54 26.74 8.77
C ASP A 40 20.76 25.51 7.88
N ALA A 41 21.95 25.52 7.28
CA ALA A 41 22.63 24.36 6.76
C ALA A 41 22.77 23.29 7.85
N LYS A 42 21.90 22.29 7.80
CA LYS A 42 22.26 20.92 8.16
C LYS A 42 22.15 20.11 6.88
N THR A 43 23.27 19.57 6.42
CA THR A 43 23.33 18.58 5.34
C THR A 43 22.43 17.41 5.72
N GLU A 44 21.16 17.47 5.32
CA GLU A 44 20.24 16.35 5.38
C GLU A 44 20.47 15.56 4.10
N THR A 45 21.31 14.53 4.22
CA THR A 45 21.36 13.44 3.24
C THR A 45 19.92 13.00 2.98
N PRO A 46 19.44 12.97 1.72
CA PRO A 46 18.11 12.45 1.44
C PRO A 46 17.99 11.06 2.07
N PRO A 47 16.83 10.70 2.67
CA PRO A 47 16.62 9.35 3.19
C PRO A 47 17.02 8.38 2.08
N PRO A 48 17.85 7.35 2.37
CA PRO A 48 18.32 6.45 1.33
C PRO A 48 17.08 5.92 0.61
N ALA A 49 16.98 6.29 -0.67
CA ALA A 49 15.98 5.74 -1.55
C ALA A 49 16.02 4.22 -1.38
N PRO A 50 14.86 3.51 -1.30
CA PRO A 50 14.87 2.06 -1.20
C PRO A 50 15.58 1.52 -2.45
N THR A 51 16.84 1.12 -2.27
CA THR A 51 17.65 0.52 -3.31
C THR A 51 17.02 -0.83 -3.64
N THR A 52 16.39 -0.86 -4.81
CA THR A 52 15.89 -2.06 -5.44
C THR A 52 17.08 -2.87 -5.92
N GLU A 53 17.57 -3.83 -5.14
CA GLU A 53 18.53 -4.84 -5.63
C GLU A 53 18.27 -6.20 -4.98
N GLY A 54 17.88 -7.18 -5.81
CA GLY A 54 17.71 -8.59 -5.44
C GLY A 54 16.30 -9.11 -5.72
N THR A 55 16.14 -9.82 -6.82
CA THR A 55 14.91 -10.50 -7.25
C THR A 55 14.31 -11.32 -6.09
N GLY A 56 13.21 -10.87 -5.48
CA GLY A 56 12.41 -11.73 -4.58
C GLY A 56 11.50 -11.10 -3.53
N GLY A 57 11.74 -9.87 -3.06
CA GLY A 57 10.90 -9.24 -2.03
C GLY A 57 11.55 -8.00 -1.39
N ILE A 58 10.79 -7.28 -0.58
CA ILE A 58 11.24 -6.15 0.24
C ILE A 58 11.93 -6.72 1.48
N GLN A 59 13.17 -6.31 1.72
CA GLN A 59 13.93 -6.74 2.90
C GLN A 59 13.63 -5.89 4.11
N CYS A 60 13.70 -6.50 5.30
CA CYS A 60 13.55 -5.79 6.56
C CYS A 60 14.86 -5.09 6.94
N SER A 61 14.82 -3.76 7.03
CA SER A 61 15.94 -2.96 7.53
C SER A 61 16.15 -3.16 9.03
N GLU A 62 17.34 -2.84 9.53
CA GLU A 62 17.66 -2.93 10.96
C GLU A 62 16.73 -2.09 11.84
N GLU A 63 16.34 -0.92 11.35
CA GLU A 63 15.39 -0.03 12.03
C GLU A 63 14.01 -0.69 12.12
N SER A 64 13.54 -1.32 11.04
CA SER A 64 12.24 -2.00 11.02
C SER A 64 12.19 -3.21 11.95
N ARG A 65 13.31 -3.94 12.09
CA ARG A 65 13.43 -5.09 13.01
C ARG A 65 13.41 -4.66 14.48
N LYS A 66 13.95 -3.48 14.78
CA LYS A 66 14.06 -2.93 16.15
C LYS A 66 12.90 -2.00 16.52
N ALA A 67 11.88 -1.90 15.68
CA ALA A 67 10.67 -1.16 16.02
C ALA A 67 10.11 -1.69 17.35
N GLU A 68 9.87 -0.81 18.32
CA GLU A 68 9.33 -1.22 19.63
C GLU A 68 7.85 -1.58 19.55
N MET A 69 7.14 -0.95 18.62
CA MET A 69 5.68 -1.07 18.46
C MET A 69 5.32 -1.04 16.98
N CYS A 70 4.31 -1.84 16.59
CA CYS A 70 3.68 -1.76 15.27
C CYS A 70 2.28 -1.18 15.38
N THR A 71 1.88 -0.44 14.34
CA THR A 71 0.49 0.02 14.23
C THR A 71 -0.45 -1.16 13.96
N GLN A 72 -1.74 -1.00 14.29
CA GLN A 72 -2.78 -1.99 14.05
C GLN A 72 -3.35 -1.94 12.62
N GLN A 73 -2.71 -1.18 11.73
CA GLN A 73 -3.13 -1.08 10.34
C GLN A 73 -3.00 -2.43 9.64
N TYR A 74 -4.05 -2.86 8.94
CA TYR A 74 -4.09 -4.12 8.22
C TYR A 74 -3.75 -3.92 6.74
N ASP A 75 -2.46 -4.03 6.42
CA ASP A 75 -1.91 -3.96 5.07
C ASP A 75 -1.06 -5.22 4.84
N PRO A 76 -1.69 -6.37 4.53
CA PRO A 76 -1.06 -7.67 4.68
C PRO A 76 0.14 -7.87 3.76
N VAL A 77 1.12 -8.62 4.26
CA VAL A 77 2.32 -9.00 3.53
C VAL A 77 2.56 -10.50 3.61
N CYS A 78 3.18 -11.07 2.59
CA CYS A 78 3.60 -12.45 2.55
C CYS A 78 5.10 -12.51 2.75
N ALA A 79 5.53 -13.00 3.91
CA ALA A 79 6.93 -13.09 4.26
C ALA A 79 7.48 -14.50 4.08
N ASP A 80 8.74 -14.59 3.65
CA ASP A 80 9.52 -15.82 3.66
C ASP A 80 10.19 -15.94 5.04
N VAL A 81 9.78 -16.96 5.79
CA VAL A 81 10.23 -17.25 7.15
C VAL A 81 11.22 -18.41 7.09
N ASP A 82 12.43 -18.22 7.63
CA ASP A 82 13.40 -19.30 7.74
C ASP A 82 12.92 -20.37 8.72
N THR A 83 12.85 -21.60 8.23
CA THR A 83 12.46 -22.77 9.06
C THR A 83 13.63 -23.27 9.91
N GLY A 84 14.85 -22.79 9.65
CA GLY A 84 16.08 -23.29 10.25
C GLY A 84 16.56 -24.63 9.68
N VAL A 85 15.84 -25.20 8.70
CA VAL A 85 16.23 -26.45 8.06
C VAL A 85 17.43 -26.20 7.15
N ARG A 86 18.52 -26.92 7.43
CA ARG A 86 19.72 -26.99 6.60
C ARG A 86 20.08 -28.47 6.45
N CYS A 87 19.91 -29.01 5.25
CA CYS A 87 20.11 -30.43 4.96
C CYS A 87 21.52 -30.68 4.40
N VAL A 88 22.07 -31.86 4.69
CA VAL A 88 23.34 -32.34 4.11
C VAL A 88 23.09 -33.33 2.96
N THR A 89 21.99 -34.10 3.03
CA THR A 89 21.61 -35.13 2.06
C THR A 89 20.18 -34.92 1.57
N ALA A 90 19.91 -35.25 0.31
CA ALA A 90 18.61 -35.06 -0.34
C ALA A 90 17.64 -36.25 -0.10
N PRO A 91 16.30 -36.03 -0.13
CA PRO A 91 15.61 -34.78 -0.43
C PRO A 91 15.50 -33.84 0.78
N CYS A 92 15.69 -32.54 0.53
CA CYS A 92 15.65 -31.52 1.56
C CYS A 92 14.23 -30.96 1.74
N PRO A 93 13.77 -30.78 2.99
CA PRO A 93 12.61 -29.94 3.25
C PRO A 93 12.87 -28.50 2.78
N GLN A 94 11.81 -27.74 2.55
CA GLN A 94 11.92 -26.33 2.20
C GLN A 94 12.66 -25.58 3.31
N ALA A 95 13.67 -24.79 2.95
CA ALA A 95 14.44 -23.99 3.88
C ALA A 95 13.61 -22.82 4.44
N SER A 96 12.64 -22.33 3.68
CA SER A 96 11.72 -21.25 4.07
C SER A 96 10.26 -21.64 3.89
N GLU A 97 9.40 -21.01 4.68
CA GLU A 97 7.95 -21.11 4.60
C GLU A 97 7.35 -19.72 4.32
N ARG A 98 6.29 -19.66 3.53
CA ARG A 98 5.56 -18.42 3.26
C ARG A 98 4.45 -18.22 4.28
N LYS A 99 4.47 -17.10 5.01
CA LYS A 99 3.47 -16.76 6.04
C LYS A 99 2.92 -15.35 5.84
N THR A 100 1.60 -15.20 5.97
CA THR A 100 0.94 -13.90 5.94
C THR A 100 1.08 -13.20 7.29
N PHE A 101 1.47 -11.92 7.26
CA PHE A 101 1.50 -11.04 8.42
C PHE A 101 0.56 -9.85 8.17
N SER A 102 -0.01 -9.28 9.25
CA SER A 102 -1.00 -8.19 9.16
C SER A 102 -0.45 -6.91 8.52
N ASN A 103 0.85 -6.65 8.68
CA ASN A 103 1.57 -5.58 8.00
C ASN A 103 3.08 -5.83 7.99
N ALA A 104 3.81 -4.98 7.25
CA ALA A 104 5.26 -5.05 7.09
C ALA A 104 6.02 -4.93 8.43
N CYS A 105 5.57 -4.07 9.34
CA CYS A 105 6.22 -3.90 10.65
C CYS A 105 6.18 -5.20 11.45
N VAL A 106 5.01 -5.83 11.54
CA VAL A 106 4.84 -7.09 12.27
C VAL A 106 5.66 -8.22 11.62
N ALA A 107 5.75 -8.24 10.29
CA ALA A 107 6.63 -9.17 9.59
C ALA A 107 8.11 -8.93 9.92
N CYS A 108 8.56 -7.68 9.93
CA CYS A 108 9.98 -7.38 10.16
C CYS A 108 10.43 -7.52 11.61
N GLN A 109 9.52 -7.44 12.58
CA GLN A 109 9.84 -7.78 13.96
C GLN A 109 10.02 -9.30 14.19
N GLU A 110 9.53 -10.16 13.30
CA GLU A 110 9.77 -11.60 13.41
C GLU A 110 11.23 -11.91 13.02
N PRO A 111 12.07 -12.40 13.95
CA PRO A 111 13.50 -12.57 13.71
C PRO A 111 13.81 -13.55 12.58
N LYS A 112 12.91 -14.50 12.32
CA LYS A 112 13.07 -15.51 11.27
C LYS A 112 12.61 -15.03 9.89
N VAL A 113 12.01 -13.85 9.78
CA VAL A 113 11.64 -13.29 8.48
C VAL A 113 12.88 -12.84 7.72
N ILE A 114 13.03 -13.43 6.53
CA ILE A 114 14.11 -13.11 5.58
C ILE A 114 13.74 -11.82 4.84
N GLY A 115 12.49 -11.74 4.36
CA GLY A 115 11.91 -10.61 3.65
C GLY A 115 10.43 -10.84 3.35
N TYR A 116 9.76 -9.87 2.73
CA TYR A 116 8.33 -9.94 2.44
C TYR A 116 7.92 -9.37 1.10
N ARG A 117 6.75 -9.76 0.61
CA ARG A 117 6.06 -9.14 -0.54
C ARG A 117 4.72 -8.57 -0.11
N LYS A 118 4.25 -7.56 -0.85
CA LYS A 118 2.91 -6.98 -0.62
C LYS A 118 1.82 -8.02 -0.92
N GLY A 119 0.73 -7.97 -0.15
CA GLY A 119 -0.40 -8.89 -0.25
C GLY A 119 -0.24 -10.13 0.63
N SER A 120 -1.34 -10.84 0.87
CA SER A 120 -1.31 -12.11 1.60
C SER A 120 -0.66 -13.23 0.77
N CYS A 121 -0.22 -14.31 1.43
CA CYS A 121 0.40 -15.43 0.70
C CYS A 121 -0.55 -16.19 -0.21
N GLU A 122 -1.86 -16.08 0.02
CA GLU A 122 -2.92 -16.72 -0.77
C GLU A 122 -3.44 -15.81 -1.89
N GLY A 123 -3.39 -14.48 -1.69
CA GLY A 123 -3.89 -13.47 -2.64
C GLY A 123 -2.78 -12.69 -3.36
N GLY A 124 -1.51 -13.03 -3.14
CA GLY A 124 -0.35 -12.43 -3.80
C GLY A 124 -0.21 -12.92 -5.23
N GLU A 125 -1.11 -12.47 -6.09
CA GLU A 125 -1.08 -12.74 -7.52
C GLU A 125 0.29 -12.39 -8.08
N LYS A 126 0.95 -13.48 -8.50
CA LYS A 126 1.95 -13.62 -9.55
C LYS A 126 2.67 -12.32 -9.93
N ALA A 127 3.98 -12.31 -9.68
CA ALA A 127 4.91 -11.48 -10.42
C ALA A 127 4.76 -11.79 -11.93
N THR A 128 3.87 -11.06 -12.60
CA THR A 128 3.78 -11.02 -14.05
C THR A 128 4.94 -10.16 -14.51
N GLN A 129 5.80 -10.81 -15.30
CA GLN A 129 6.89 -10.23 -16.07
C GLN A 129 6.35 -9.26 -17.12
#